data_AF-A0A6B3H0I9-F1
#
_entry.id   AF-A0A6B3H0I9-F1
#
_cell.length_a   1.000
_cell.length_b   1.000
_cell.length_c   1.000
_cell.angle_alpha   90.00
_cell.angle_beta   90.00
_cell.angle_gamma   90.00
#
_symmetry.space_group_name_H-M   'P 1'
#
loop_
_entity.id
_entity.type
_entity.pdbx_description
1 polymer ?
#
loop_
_entity_poly.entity_id
_entity_poly.type
_entity_poly.pdbx_seq_one_letter_code
_entity_poly.pdbx_strand_id
1 'polypeptide(L)'
;ALRIVRNIVATLPDRAPLPWSVEPAEEPKVDPAGLYGAVPVDSRTPYDVREVIARVVDGSRFQEFKAEYGTTLITGFARIHGHPVGIVANNGILFSESAQKGAHFIEL
;
A
#
# COMPACT_ATOMS: atom_id res chain seq x y z
N ALA A 1 -23.99 4.59 -29.95
CA ALA A 1 -23.24 3.44 -29.40
C ALA A 1 -23.15 3.46 -27.86
N LEU A 2 -22.49 4.45 -27.22
CA LEU A 2 -22.26 4.47 -25.76
C LEU A 2 -23.52 4.31 -24.88
N ARG A 3 -24.66 4.89 -25.29
CA ARG A 3 -25.94 4.73 -24.58
C ARG A 3 -26.39 3.26 -24.51
N ILE A 4 -26.24 2.52 -25.60
CA ILE A 4 -26.64 1.10 -25.66
C ILE A 4 -25.73 0.29 -24.71
N VAL A 5 -24.43 0.58 -24.69
CA VAL A 5 -23.47 -0.06 -23.79
C VAL A 5 -23.80 0.21 -22.33
N ARG A 6 -24.12 1.46 -21.94
CA ARG A 6 -24.53 1.78 -20.55
C ARG A 6 -25.79 1.04 -20.14
N ASN A 7 -26.76 0.90 -21.04
CA ASN A 7 -27.99 0.16 -20.76
C ASN A 7 -27.72 -1.34 -20.54
N ILE A 8 -26.82 -1.93 -21.30
CA ILE A 8 -26.42 -3.34 -21.11
C ILE A 8 -25.67 -3.52 -19.78
N VAL A 9 -24.76 -2.61 -19.44
CA VAL A 9 -24.02 -2.67 -18.16
C VAL A 9 -24.96 -2.51 -16.97
N ALA A 10 -26.03 -1.72 -17.10
CA ALA A 10 -27.02 -1.54 -16.05
C ALA A 10 -27.87 -2.81 -15.77
N THR A 11 -27.84 -3.82 -16.64
CA THR A 11 -28.52 -5.11 -16.39
C THR A 11 -27.62 -6.16 -15.74
N LEU A 12 -26.37 -5.82 -15.41
CA LEU A 12 -25.48 -6.73 -14.69
C LEU A 12 -26.00 -6.96 -13.26
N PRO A 13 -25.75 -8.15 -12.67
CA PRO A 13 -26.18 -8.44 -11.31
C PRO A 13 -25.45 -7.55 -10.29
N ASP A 14 -26.09 -7.35 -9.13
CA ASP A 14 -25.47 -6.65 -8.02
C ASP A 14 -24.16 -7.31 -7.59
N ARG A 15 -23.19 -6.48 -7.20
CA ARG A 15 -21.92 -6.95 -6.70
C ARG A 15 -22.13 -7.59 -5.32
N ALA A 16 -21.50 -8.74 -5.10
CA ALA A 16 -21.43 -9.34 -3.77
C ALA A 16 -20.85 -8.34 -2.75
N PRO A 17 -21.33 -8.36 -1.49
CA PRO A 17 -20.76 -7.52 -0.45
C PRO A 17 -19.26 -7.80 -0.31
N LEU A 18 -18.49 -6.76 -0.03
CA LEU A 18 -17.06 -6.91 0.24
C LEU A 18 -16.88 -7.73 1.52
N PRO A 19 -15.89 -8.64 1.58
CA PRO A 19 -15.64 -9.43 2.77
C PRO A 19 -14.90 -8.66 3.87
N TRP A 20 -14.62 -7.37 3.67
CA TRP A 20 -13.98 -6.47 4.63
C TRP A 20 -14.75 -5.15 4.75
N SER A 21 -14.55 -4.45 5.87
CA SER A 21 -15.08 -3.10 6.07
C SER A 21 -14.23 -2.07 5.33
N VAL A 22 -14.90 -1.10 4.71
CA VAL A 22 -14.27 0.08 4.10
C VAL A 22 -14.58 1.28 4.97
N GLU A 23 -13.54 1.96 5.43
CA GLU A 23 -13.66 3.19 6.24
C GLU A 23 -13.76 4.44 5.33
N PRO A 24 -14.18 5.60 5.83
CA PRO A 24 -14.07 6.85 5.08
C PRO A 24 -12.63 7.10 4.64
N ALA A 25 -12.43 7.45 3.37
CA ALA A 25 -11.12 7.79 2.85
C ALA A 25 -10.61 9.08 3.51
N GLU A 26 -9.34 9.09 3.87
CA GLU A 26 -8.63 10.27 4.35
C GLU A 26 -7.43 10.54 3.46
N GLU A 27 -7.23 11.80 3.08
CA GLU A 27 -6.04 12.18 2.33
C GLU A 27 -4.75 11.90 3.14
N PRO A 28 -3.65 11.52 2.48
CA PRO A 28 -2.35 11.44 3.14
C PRO A 28 -1.98 12.76 3.81
N LYS A 29 -1.34 12.71 4.99
CA LYS A 29 -0.81 13.92 5.66
C LYS A 29 0.42 14.49 4.97
N VAL A 30 1.11 13.67 4.18
CA VAL A 30 2.26 14.06 3.38
C VAL A 30 1.82 14.23 1.93
N ASP A 31 2.12 15.38 1.34
CA ASP A 31 1.69 15.74 -0.01
C ASP A 31 2.08 14.66 -1.05
N PRO A 32 1.10 14.02 -1.71
CA PRO A 32 1.34 13.03 -2.76
C PRO A 32 2.14 13.57 -3.94
N ALA A 33 2.05 14.87 -4.26
CA ALA A 33 2.81 15.48 -5.34
C ALA A 33 4.33 15.43 -5.10
N GLY A 34 4.74 15.33 -3.83
CA GLY A 34 6.14 15.16 -3.43
C GLY A 34 6.72 13.77 -3.71
N LEU A 35 5.93 12.81 -4.21
CA LEU A 35 6.38 11.45 -4.47
C LEU A 35 7.55 11.39 -5.46
N TYR A 36 7.55 12.25 -6.48
CA TYR A 36 8.65 12.34 -7.45
C TYR A 36 9.98 12.78 -6.83
N GLY A 37 9.94 13.47 -5.69
CA GLY A 37 11.14 13.84 -4.92
C GLY A 37 11.57 12.77 -3.91
N ALA A 38 10.68 11.85 -3.54
CA ALA A 38 10.96 10.80 -2.55
C ALA A 38 11.76 9.63 -3.15
N VAL A 39 11.66 9.41 -4.47
CA VAL A 39 12.36 8.32 -5.18
C VAL A 39 13.51 8.90 -6.00
N PRO A 40 14.77 8.56 -5.71
CA PRO A 40 15.92 8.99 -6.50
C PRO A 40 15.83 8.50 -7.95
N VAL A 41 16.36 9.30 -8.88
CA VAL A 41 16.46 8.92 -10.30
C VAL A 41 17.48 7.80 -10.50
N ASP A 42 18.57 7.80 -9.73
CA ASP A 42 19.55 6.72 -9.73
C ASP A 42 19.08 5.58 -8.81
N SER A 43 18.83 4.41 -9.40
CA SER A 43 18.38 3.20 -8.70
C SER A 43 19.39 2.64 -7.69
N ARG A 44 20.65 3.08 -7.74
CA ARG A 44 21.68 2.72 -6.75
C ARG A 44 21.64 3.59 -5.51
N THR A 45 20.94 4.72 -5.55
CA THR A 45 20.82 5.63 -4.42
C THR A 45 19.77 5.09 -3.46
N PRO A 46 20.14 4.77 -2.21
CA PRO A 46 19.17 4.34 -1.20
C PRO A 46 18.18 5.47 -0.90
N TYR A 47 16.93 5.10 -0.62
CA TYR A 47 15.89 6.00 -0.13
C TYR A 47 15.08 5.28 0.94
N ASP A 48 14.39 6.03 1.80
CA ASP A 48 13.49 5.44 2.79
C ASP A 48 12.12 5.19 2.17
N VAL A 49 11.73 3.93 2.03
CA VAL A 49 10.42 3.57 1.47
C VAL A 49 9.25 4.05 2.34
N ARG A 50 9.48 4.38 3.61
CA ARG A 50 8.46 4.98 4.49
C ARG A 50 7.99 6.34 3.98
N GLU A 51 8.86 7.11 3.32
CA GLU A 51 8.48 8.37 2.70
C GLU A 51 7.46 8.15 1.56
N VAL A 52 7.63 7.07 0.78
CA VAL A 52 6.66 6.68 -0.25
C VAL A 52 5.36 6.23 0.41
N ILE A 53 5.42 5.36 1.41
CA ILE A 53 4.22 4.84 2.10
C ILE A 53 3.41 5.99 2.71
N ALA A 54 4.06 6.95 3.37
CA ALA A 54 3.39 8.09 4.01
C ALA A 54 2.61 8.97 3.02
N ARG A 55 2.97 8.97 1.73
CA ARG A 55 2.29 9.73 0.65
C ARG A 55 1.18 8.93 -0.04
N VAL A 56 1.07 7.64 0.24
CA VAL A 56 0.11 6.72 -0.41
C VAL A 56 -1.02 6.32 0.53
N VAL A 57 -0.72 6.14 1.82
CA VAL A 57 -1.69 5.61 2.78
C VAL A 57 -2.53 6.71 3.43
N ASP A 58 -3.78 6.35 3.73
CA ASP A 58 -4.77 7.24 4.33
C ASP A 58 -4.26 7.82 5.66
N GLY A 59 -4.32 9.15 5.77
CA GLY A 59 -3.84 9.87 6.95
C GLY A 59 -2.36 9.64 7.29
N SER A 60 -1.56 9.11 6.34
CA SER A 60 -0.16 8.70 6.54
C SER A 60 0.03 7.72 7.71
N ARG A 61 -1.00 6.92 8.03
CA ARG A 61 -0.95 5.94 9.13
C ARG A 61 -0.44 4.61 8.63
N PHE A 62 0.66 4.16 9.22
CA PHE A 62 1.27 2.87 8.93
C PHE A 62 1.66 2.16 10.23
N GLN A 63 1.14 0.95 10.42
CA GLN A 63 1.50 0.11 11.55
C GLN A 63 2.53 -0.91 11.11
N GLU A 64 3.81 -0.62 11.38
CA GLU A 64 4.91 -1.47 10.97
C GLU A 64 4.93 -2.78 11.78
N PHE A 65 5.02 -3.90 11.06
CA PHE A 65 5.17 -5.23 11.64
C PHE A 65 6.66 -5.56 11.78
N LYS A 66 7.08 -6.04 12.95
CA LYS A 66 8.47 -6.41 13.24
C LYS A 66 9.48 -5.32 12.78
N ALA A 67 9.27 -4.07 13.20
CA ALA A 67 10.04 -2.91 12.73
C ALA A 67 11.55 -3.05 12.93
N GLU A 68 11.99 -3.72 14.00
CA GLU A 68 13.41 -3.90 14.34
C GLU A 68 14.04 -5.19 13.79
N TYR A 69 13.31 -5.97 12.99
CA TYR A 69 13.77 -7.24 12.41
C TYR A 69 13.69 -7.18 10.89
N GLY A 70 14.72 -7.65 10.19
CA GLY A 70 14.76 -7.63 8.72
C GLY A 70 14.48 -6.23 8.15
N THR A 71 15.18 -5.19 8.64
CA THR A 71 14.91 -3.76 8.37
C THR A 71 15.05 -3.35 6.91
N THR A 72 15.60 -4.22 6.06
CA THR A 72 15.65 -4.02 4.60
C THR A 72 14.35 -4.39 3.90
N LEU A 73 13.39 -5.00 4.59
CA LEU A 73 12.01 -5.20 4.14
C LEU A 73 11.05 -4.59 5.16
N ILE A 74 10.33 -3.57 4.73
CA ILE A 74 9.31 -2.91 5.53
C ILE A 74 7.99 -3.64 5.28
N THR A 75 7.36 -4.12 6.35
CA THR A 75 6.04 -4.74 6.26
C THR A 75 5.12 -4.10 7.28
N GLY A 76 3.83 -4.02 7.00
CA GLY A 76 2.88 -3.44 7.93
C GLY A 76 1.50 -3.22 7.36
N PHE A 77 0.60 -2.77 8.22
CA PHE A 77 -0.81 -2.56 7.89
C PHE A 77 -1.11 -1.07 7.70
N ALA A 78 -1.98 -0.78 6.75
CA ALA A 78 -2.43 0.57 6.45
C ALA A 78 -3.84 0.54 5.81
N ARG A 79 -4.32 1.73 5.42
CA ARG A 79 -5.50 1.88 4.57
C ARG A 79 -5.19 2.70 3.34
N ILE A 80 -5.85 2.37 2.23
CA ILE A 80 -5.84 3.15 0.99
C ILE A 80 -7.29 3.31 0.54
N HIS A 81 -7.78 4.55 0.47
CA HIS A 81 -9.18 4.87 0.21
C HIS A 81 -10.15 4.06 1.08
N GLY A 82 -9.84 3.94 2.38
CA GLY A 82 -10.63 3.21 3.37
C GLY A 82 -10.43 1.70 3.38
N HIS A 83 -9.75 1.12 2.38
CA HIS A 83 -9.56 -0.32 2.26
C HIS A 83 -8.37 -0.76 3.12
N PRO A 84 -8.53 -1.75 4.02
CA PRO A 84 -7.40 -2.32 4.75
C PRO A 84 -6.43 -3.03 3.79
N VAL A 85 -5.15 -2.74 3.92
CA VAL A 85 -4.09 -3.33 3.10
C VAL A 85 -2.90 -3.78 3.96
N GLY A 86 -2.25 -4.86 3.54
CA GLY A 86 -0.90 -5.22 3.96
C GLY A 86 0.10 -4.71 2.94
N ILE A 87 1.13 -4.01 3.39
CA ILE A 87 2.20 -3.47 2.54
C ILE A 87 3.46 -4.28 2.79
N VAL A 88 4.13 -4.66 1.71
CA VAL A 88 5.48 -5.26 1.71
C VAL A 88 6.34 -4.42 0.78
N ALA A 89 7.33 -3.74 1.34
CA ALA A 89 8.09 -2.72 0.62
C ALA A 89 9.59 -2.91 0.81
N ASN A 90 10.34 -2.87 -0.29
CA ASN A 90 11.78 -3.04 -0.27
C ASN A 90 12.49 -1.73 0.14
N ASN A 91 13.39 -1.83 1.11
CA ASN A 91 14.20 -0.72 1.62
C ASN A 91 15.71 -1.00 1.51
N GLY A 92 16.11 -2.05 0.77
CA GLY A 92 17.51 -2.38 0.57
C GLY A 92 17.75 -3.75 -0.05
N ILE A 93 18.85 -4.39 0.34
CA ILE A 93 19.17 -5.76 -0.05
C ILE A 93 18.39 -6.72 0.84
N LEU A 94 17.76 -7.73 0.23
CA LEU A 94 16.99 -8.73 0.97
C LEU A 94 17.92 -9.80 1.55
N PHE A 95 17.90 -9.93 2.87
CA PHE A 95 18.57 -11.00 3.61
C PHE A 95 17.58 -12.08 4.02
N SER A 96 18.08 -13.20 4.56
CA SER A 96 17.24 -14.33 5.01
C SER A 96 16.20 -13.92 6.05
N GLU A 97 16.57 -13.02 6.97
CA GLU A 97 15.69 -12.46 8.00
C GLU A 97 14.53 -11.67 7.37
N SER A 98 14.83 -10.88 6.34
CA SER A 98 13.83 -10.12 5.58
C SER A 98 12.85 -11.04 4.87
N ALA A 99 13.32 -12.14 4.28
CA ALA A 99 12.46 -13.14 3.66
C ALA A 99 11.54 -13.84 4.68
N GLN A 100 12.08 -14.24 5.85
CA GLN A 100 11.29 -14.84 6.93
C GLN A 100 10.24 -13.87 7.49
N LYS A 101 10.60 -12.59 7.64
CA LYS A 101 9.65 -11.54 8.03
C LYS A 101 8.51 -11.41 7.02
N GLY A 102 8.82 -11.36 5.73
CA GLY A 102 7.84 -11.26 4.67
C GLY A 102 6.89 -12.46 4.62
N ALA A 103 7.43 -13.69 4.70
CA ALA A 103 6.65 -14.91 4.73
C ALA A 103 5.67 -14.92 5.92
N HIS A 104 6.18 -14.65 7.12
CA HIS A 104 5.33 -14.61 8.32
C HIS A 104 4.27 -13.50 8.24
N PHE A 105 4.57 -12.36 7.60
CA PHE A 105 3.58 -11.29 7.42
C PHE A 105 2.44 -11.67 6.47
N ILE A 106 2.73 -12.45 5.43
CA ILE A 106 1.72 -12.91 4.46
C ILE A 106 0.80 -13.99 5.07
N GLU A 107 1.30 -14.75 6.05
CA GLU A 107 0.56 -15.82 6.72
C GLU A 107 -0.44 -15.32 7.79
N LEU A 108 -0.38 -14.05 8.17
CA LEU A 108 -1.30 -13.41 9.13
C LEU A 108 -2.73 -13.25 8.57
#